data_AF-A0A6P6F0J7-F1
#
_entry.id   AF-A0A6P6F0J7-F1
#
_cell.length_a   1.000
_cell.length_b   1.000
_cell.length_c   1.000
_cell.angle_alpha   90.00
_cell.angle_beta   90.00
_cell.angle_gamma   90.00
#
_symmetry.space_group_name_H-M   'P 1'
#
loop_
_entity.id
_entity.type
_entity.pdbx_description
1 polymer ?
#
loop_
_entity_poly.entity_id
_entity_poly.type
_entity_poly.pdbx_seq_one_letter_code
_entity_poly.pdbx_strand_id
1 'polypeptide(L)'
;MVTALRVPRQGLVRLLLGVCVMPWTEGGKVLVVPVEGSHWLSMRDLVRELHSRGHQAVVLAPEVSLHIKGEDFFTLNSFAFPYTQEEYNNFFSEGKFILESQNFLERHSKIISSFKKFSELYEKSCVQMLRNSTLMSQLNASSFDVVLTDPVFPCGAVLAQYLSVPAVFFLRGIPCGLDFEGTQCPHPLSYVPQWFTSYSDHMTFLQRVKNMLYPVGLKLFCHMAFSPYASFASELLQKEVSVVDLFSHASMWLMRWDFVLEYPRPIMPNMVFIGGINCMRRKPLSQEFEAYVNASGEHGVVVFSLGSMVSEIPEKKAMAIAEGLGRIPQTVLWRYTGTPPSNLAKNTILVKWLPQNDLLGHPKTRAFITHAGSHGIYEGICNGVPMVMMPLFGDQMDNAKRMETRGAGVTLNVLEMTSDDLEGALKKVIYDKSYKENILRLSSLHKDRPIEPLDLAVFWVEFVMRHKGAPHLRPAAHDLTWYQYHSLDVIGFLLAIVLVVAFITFKCCAYGFRKCFGKKGRGKKTHKSKTH
;
A
#
# COMPACT_ATOMS: atom_id res chain seq x y z
N MET A 1 37.34 50.88 26.16
CA MET A 1 38.55 50.32 25.52
C MET A 1 38.21 48.92 25.04
N VAL A 2 38.24 48.70 23.73
CA VAL A 2 37.80 47.46 23.08
C VAL A 2 38.85 46.38 23.31
N THR A 3 38.55 45.40 24.17
CA THR A 3 39.35 44.19 24.34
C THR A 3 39.08 43.25 23.17
N ALA A 4 39.95 43.30 22.16
CA ALA A 4 39.97 42.34 21.08
C ALA A 4 40.34 40.94 21.64
N LEU A 5 39.39 40.01 21.60
CA LEU A 5 39.65 38.60 21.85
C LEU A 5 40.65 38.08 20.80
N ARG A 6 41.93 37.97 21.19
CA ARG A 6 42.96 37.27 20.41
C ARG A 6 42.69 35.78 20.51
N VAL A 7 41.95 35.21 19.55
CA VAL A 7 41.93 33.76 19.36
C VAL A 7 43.34 33.32 18.92
N PRO A 8 44.02 32.44 19.67
CA PRO A 8 45.34 31.95 19.27
C PRO A 8 45.25 31.30 17.88
N ARG A 9 46.22 31.56 17.01
CA ARG A 9 46.28 30.97 15.65
C ARG A 9 46.17 29.44 15.66
N GLN A 10 46.65 28.80 16.74
CA GLN A 10 46.51 27.36 17.00
C GLN A 10 45.07 26.92 17.32
N GLY A 11 44.27 27.77 18.00
CA GLY A 11 42.86 27.52 18.26
C GLY A 11 42.02 27.59 16.97
N LEU A 12 42.35 28.52 16.07
CA LEU A 12 41.71 28.64 14.75
C LEU A 12 42.03 27.43 13.85
N VAL A 13 43.28 26.96 13.86
CA VAL A 13 43.72 25.78 13.11
C VAL A 13 43.07 24.50 13.67
N ARG A 14 42.94 24.37 14.99
CA ARG A 14 42.21 23.25 15.62
C ARG A 14 40.71 23.28 15.32
N LEU A 15 40.10 24.47 15.26
CA LEU A 15 38.70 24.64 14.86
C LEU A 15 38.48 24.27 13.39
N LEU A 16 39.37 24.72 12.50
CA LEU A 16 39.34 24.38 11.07
C LEU A 16 39.59 22.88 10.83
N LEU A 17 40.54 22.27 11.53
CA LEU A 17 40.76 20.82 11.49
C LEU A 17 39.56 20.06 12.05
N GLY A 18 38.91 20.56 13.11
CA GLY A 18 37.66 19.98 13.64
C GLY A 18 36.51 20.04 12.63
N VAL A 19 36.39 21.12 11.86
CA VAL A 19 35.40 21.27 10.79
C VAL A 19 35.72 20.37 9.58
N CYS A 20 37.00 20.12 9.27
CA CYS A 20 37.40 19.19 8.20
C CYS A 20 37.23 17.71 8.56
N VAL A 21 37.13 17.36 9.86
CA VAL A 21 36.97 15.99 10.36
C VAL A 21 35.50 15.66 10.65
N MET A 22 34.61 16.67 10.68
CA MET A 22 33.17 16.44 10.65
C MET A 22 32.81 15.75 9.32
N PRO A 23 31.96 14.71 9.32
CA PRO A 23 31.36 14.22 8.08
C PRO A 23 30.74 15.43 7.39
N TRP A 24 31.21 15.75 6.18
CA TRP A 24 30.50 16.68 5.34
C TRP A 24 29.11 16.06 5.17
N THR A 25 28.07 16.75 5.61
CA THR A 25 26.70 16.31 5.35
C THR A 25 26.49 16.42 3.85
N GLU A 26 26.81 15.37 3.12
CA GLU A 26 26.53 15.27 1.70
C GLU A 26 25.01 15.13 1.55
N GLY A 27 24.34 16.27 1.47
CA GLY A 27 22.94 16.35 1.13
C GLY A 27 22.74 15.84 -0.29
N GLY A 28 22.29 14.60 -0.46
CA GLY A 28 22.01 14.08 -1.79
C GLY A 28 20.69 14.61 -2.39
N LYS A 29 20.53 14.37 -3.69
CA LYS A 29 19.41 14.86 -4.52
C LYS A 29 18.39 13.77 -4.76
N VAL A 30 17.15 14.02 -4.32
CA VAL A 30 16.02 13.08 -4.40
C VAL A 30 15.06 13.56 -5.49
N LEU A 31 14.81 12.73 -6.49
CA LEU A 31 13.73 12.96 -7.45
C LEU A 31 12.46 12.26 -6.93
N VAL A 32 11.40 13.02 -6.72
CA VAL A 32 10.14 12.51 -6.15
C VAL A 32 9.08 12.47 -7.24
N VAL A 33 8.51 11.27 -7.47
CA VAL A 33 7.39 11.05 -8.40
C VAL A 33 6.21 10.51 -7.60
N PRO A 34 5.33 11.39 -7.08
CA PRO A 34 4.25 11.02 -6.19
C PRO A 34 2.99 10.57 -6.94
N VAL A 35 2.02 10.08 -6.16
CA VAL A 35 0.62 9.93 -6.57
C VAL A 35 -0.24 10.81 -5.68
N GLU A 36 -1.30 11.40 -6.25
CA GLU A 36 -2.20 12.32 -5.56
C GLU A 36 -2.99 11.71 -4.40
N GLY A 37 -3.69 12.56 -3.65
CA GLY A 37 -4.52 12.12 -2.53
C GLY A 37 -3.69 11.75 -1.30
N SER A 38 -4.11 10.71 -0.57
CA SER A 38 -3.42 10.25 0.64
C SER A 38 -2.00 9.73 0.37
N HIS A 39 -1.70 9.27 -0.85
CA HIS A 39 -0.37 8.78 -1.22
C HIS A 39 0.67 9.91 -1.05
N TRP A 40 0.41 11.06 -1.65
CA TRP A 40 1.22 12.27 -1.50
C TRP A 40 1.29 12.74 -0.05
N LEU A 41 0.17 12.79 0.69
CA LEU A 41 0.17 13.32 2.06
C LEU A 41 1.19 12.60 2.97
N SER A 42 1.31 11.27 2.86
CA SER A 42 2.35 10.53 3.61
C SER A 42 3.76 10.66 3.04
N MET A 43 3.89 10.70 1.71
CA MET A 43 5.21 10.87 1.09
C MET A 43 5.79 12.26 1.36
N ARG A 44 4.95 13.28 1.45
CA ARG A 44 5.33 14.66 1.76
C ARG A 44 6.03 14.76 3.11
N ASP A 45 5.58 14.02 4.13
CA ASP A 45 6.23 14.04 5.44
C ASP A 45 7.62 13.40 5.38
N LEU A 46 7.80 12.34 4.58
CA LEU A 46 9.12 11.77 4.27
C LEU A 46 10.02 12.77 3.54
N VAL A 47 9.48 13.47 2.54
CA VAL A 47 10.23 14.53 1.82
C VAL A 47 10.64 15.67 2.75
N ARG A 48 9.77 16.07 3.69
CA ARG A 48 10.08 17.08 4.69
C ARG A 48 11.19 16.63 5.63
N GLU A 49 11.15 15.38 6.10
CA GLU A 49 12.19 14.84 6.97
C GLU A 49 13.54 14.74 6.24
N LEU A 50 13.55 14.28 4.97
CA LEU A 50 14.75 14.28 4.12
C LEU A 50 15.33 15.70 3.98
N HIS A 51 14.50 16.70 3.76
CA HIS A 51 14.93 18.09 3.71
C HIS A 51 15.55 18.56 5.04
N SER A 52 14.94 18.22 6.17
CA SER A 52 15.46 18.57 7.51
C SER A 52 16.85 17.98 7.78
N ARG A 53 17.19 16.89 7.09
CA ARG A 53 18.50 16.22 7.13
C ARG A 53 19.48 16.71 6.05
N GLY A 54 19.11 17.77 5.31
CA GLY A 54 19.97 18.44 4.34
C GLY A 54 19.82 17.96 2.89
N HIS A 55 18.89 17.06 2.59
CA HIS A 55 18.67 16.58 1.22
C HIS A 55 17.89 17.60 0.38
N GLN A 56 18.17 17.62 -0.93
CA GLN A 56 17.43 18.43 -1.89
C GLN A 56 16.42 17.56 -2.61
N ALA A 57 15.14 17.91 -2.52
CA ALA A 57 14.07 17.18 -3.20
C ALA A 57 13.50 17.99 -4.37
N VAL A 58 13.34 17.34 -5.52
CA VAL A 58 12.57 17.86 -6.66
C VAL A 58 11.32 16.99 -6.81
N VAL A 59 10.14 17.59 -6.68
CA VAL A 59 8.86 16.90 -6.81
C VAL A 59 8.30 17.17 -8.20
N LEU A 60 8.02 16.10 -8.96
CA LEU A 60 7.34 16.21 -10.24
C LEU A 60 5.83 16.14 -10.04
N ALA A 61 5.09 17.08 -10.63
CA ALA A 61 3.63 17.03 -10.63
C ALA A 61 3.07 17.66 -11.91
N PRO A 62 1.89 17.25 -12.36
CA PRO A 62 1.18 18.02 -13.39
C PRO A 62 0.84 19.42 -12.87
N GLU A 63 0.65 20.39 -13.77
CA GLU A 63 0.19 21.74 -13.43
C GLU A 63 -1.17 21.77 -12.71
N VAL A 64 -1.96 20.71 -12.86
CA VAL A 64 -3.20 20.48 -12.11
C VAL A 64 -2.96 19.50 -10.97
N SER A 65 -3.50 19.78 -9.80
CA SER A 65 -3.26 18.96 -8.60
C SER A 65 -4.42 19.04 -7.61
N LEU A 66 -4.56 18.05 -6.74
CA LEU A 66 -5.49 18.10 -5.60
C LEU A 66 -4.79 18.65 -4.36
N HIS A 67 -3.61 18.10 -4.06
CA HIS A 67 -2.91 18.34 -2.80
C HIS A 67 -1.43 18.69 -2.98
N ILE A 68 -0.85 18.48 -4.17
CA ILE A 68 0.54 18.82 -4.42
C ILE A 68 0.67 20.31 -4.73
N LYS A 69 1.28 21.06 -3.82
CA LYS A 69 1.52 22.51 -3.93
C LYS A 69 2.96 22.82 -3.54
N GLY A 70 3.51 23.93 -4.04
CA GLY A 70 4.85 24.36 -3.65
C GLY A 70 4.93 24.60 -2.14
N GLU A 71 5.96 24.05 -1.50
CA GLU A 71 6.31 24.27 -0.09
C GLU A 71 7.83 24.54 -0.01
N ASP A 72 8.28 25.22 1.05
CA ASP A 72 9.67 25.74 1.13
C ASP A 72 10.77 24.65 1.25
N PHE A 73 10.40 23.39 1.48
CA PHE A 73 11.32 22.28 1.70
C PHE A 73 11.56 21.38 0.47
N PHE A 74 10.97 21.71 -0.68
CA PHE A 74 11.27 21.04 -1.95
C PHE A 74 11.06 21.97 -3.15
N THR A 75 11.68 21.65 -4.28
CA THR A 75 11.39 22.33 -5.54
C THR A 75 10.27 21.60 -6.29
N LEU A 76 9.16 22.28 -6.53
CA LEU A 76 8.10 21.76 -7.39
C LEU A 76 8.47 22.01 -8.86
N ASN A 77 8.56 20.95 -9.65
CA ASN A 77 8.76 21.05 -11.10
C ASN A 77 7.49 20.55 -11.80
N SER A 78 6.67 21.51 -12.20
CA SER A 78 5.39 21.24 -12.84
C SER A 78 5.55 20.97 -14.34
N PHE A 79 4.75 20.05 -14.88
CA PHE A 79 4.71 19.79 -16.31
C PHE A 79 3.29 19.92 -16.87
N ALA A 80 3.20 20.32 -18.13
CA ALA A 80 1.93 20.49 -18.83
C ALA A 80 1.12 19.18 -18.82
N PHE A 81 -0.19 19.33 -18.60
CA PHE A 81 -1.14 18.23 -18.52
C PHE A 81 -2.35 18.51 -19.43
N PRO A 82 -2.95 17.51 -20.10
CA PRO A 82 -3.91 17.77 -21.17
C PRO A 82 -5.34 18.04 -20.67
N TYR A 83 -5.52 18.17 -19.35
CA TYR A 83 -6.81 18.39 -18.71
C TYR A 83 -6.77 19.65 -17.85
N THR A 84 -7.89 20.36 -17.80
CA THR A 84 -8.10 21.51 -16.91
C THR A 84 -8.21 21.07 -15.45
N GLN A 85 -8.05 22.01 -14.51
CA GLN A 85 -8.24 21.73 -13.09
C GLN A 85 -9.67 21.25 -12.77
N GLU A 86 -10.68 21.75 -13.50
CA GLU A 86 -12.06 21.32 -13.32
C GLU A 86 -12.27 19.86 -13.75
N GLU A 87 -11.77 19.49 -14.93
CA GLU A 87 -11.80 18.10 -15.41
C GLU A 87 -11.04 17.17 -14.47
N TYR A 88 -9.88 17.61 -13.98
CA TYR A 88 -9.09 16.89 -12.99
C TYR A 88 -9.89 16.63 -11.72
N ASN A 89 -10.50 17.68 -11.16
CA ASN A 89 -11.37 17.56 -9.98
C ASN A 89 -12.57 16.64 -10.23
N ASN A 90 -13.14 16.66 -11.45
CA ASN A 90 -14.26 15.81 -11.83
C ASN A 90 -13.89 14.32 -11.84
N PHE A 91 -12.70 13.95 -12.29
CA PHE A 91 -12.23 12.55 -12.19
C PHE A 91 -12.28 12.04 -10.75
N PHE A 92 -11.89 12.87 -9.78
CA PHE A 92 -11.89 12.50 -8.36
C PHE A 92 -13.24 12.66 -7.66
N SER A 93 -14.15 13.48 -8.20
CA SER A 93 -15.51 13.64 -7.69
C SER A 93 -16.50 12.61 -8.23
N GLU A 94 -16.19 11.97 -9.37
CA GLU A 94 -17.00 10.88 -9.96
C GLU A 94 -17.21 9.72 -8.96
N GLY A 95 -16.34 9.52 -7.96
CA GLY A 95 -16.48 8.50 -6.91
C GLY A 95 -17.74 8.59 -6.05
N LYS A 96 -18.57 9.64 -6.18
CA LYS A 96 -19.86 9.79 -5.50
C LYS A 96 -20.81 8.60 -5.73
N PHE A 97 -20.73 7.95 -6.90
CA PHE A 97 -21.56 6.79 -7.22
C PHE A 97 -21.41 5.64 -6.20
N ILE A 98 -20.28 5.58 -5.46
CA ILE A 98 -19.99 4.54 -4.46
C ILE A 98 -20.98 4.60 -3.29
N LEU A 99 -21.53 5.79 -3.02
CA LEU A 99 -22.49 6.05 -1.94
C LEU A 99 -23.95 6.02 -2.41
N GLU A 100 -24.19 5.73 -3.69
CA GLU A 100 -25.52 5.61 -4.27
C GLU A 100 -26.00 4.15 -4.22
N SER A 101 -27.29 3.96 -3.98
CA SER A 101 -27.91 2.65 -4.05
C SER A 101 -28.01 2.21 -5.51
N GLN A 102 -27.26 1.16 -5.87
CA GLN A 102 -27.22 0.59 -7.22
C GLN A 102 -27.26 -0.93 -7.13
N ASN A 103 -27.74 -1.59 -8.18
CA ASN A 103 -27.64 -3.04 -8.24
C ASN A 103 -26.17 -3.48 -8.41
N PHE A 104 -25.88 -4.74 -8.09
CA PHE A 104 -24.53 -5.28 -8.09
C PHE A 104 -23.80 -5.10 -9.44
N LEU A 105 -24.48 -5.37 -10.57
CA LEU A 105 -23.88 -5.30 -11.90
C LEU A 105 -23.55 -3.87 -12.30
N GLU A 106 -24.46 -2.94 -12.05
CA GLU A 106 -24.25 -1.52 -12.34
C GLU A 106 -23.08 -0.97 -11.51
N ARG A 107 -23.03 -1.30 -10.21
CA ARG A 107 -21.92 -0.91 -9.34
C ARG A 107 -20.59 -1.46 -9.84
N HIS A 108 -20.53 -2.75 -10.19
CA HIS A 108 -19.31 -3.35 -10.72
C HIS A 108 -18.87 -2.71 -12.04
N SER A 109 -19.81 -2.44 -12.95
CA SER A 109 -19.54 -1.76 -14.22
C SER A 109 -18.97 -0.37 -14.01
N LYS A 110 -19.57 0.43 -13.11
CA LYS A 110 -19.07 1.78 -12.77
C LYS A 110 -17.68 1.73 -12.13
N ILE A 111 -17.43 0.80 -11.20
CA ILE A 111 -16.09 0.62 -10.60
C ILE A 111 -15.04 0.35 -11.68
N ILE A 112 -15.31 -0.60 -12.59
CA ILE A 112 -14.40 -0.94 -13.69
C ILE A 112 -14.17 0.26 -14.61
N SER A 113 -15.24 0.97 -14.99
CA SER A 113 -15.18 2.15 -15.84
C SER A 113 -14.36 3.28 -15.21
N SER A 114 -14.61 3.61 -13.94
CA SER A 114 -13.87 4.64 -13.21
C SER A 114 -12.40 4.25 -13.07
N PHE A 115 -12.08 3.00 -12.72
CA PHE A 115 -10.69 2.55 -12.64
C PHE A 115 -9.97 2.66 -13.99
N LYS A 116 -10.63 2.29 -15.09
CA LYS A 116 -10.08 2.44 -16.44
C LYS A 116 -9.77 3.89 -16.76
N LYS A 117 -10.71 4.82 -16.52
CA LYS A 117 -10.49 6.26 -16.71
C LYS A 117 -9.31 6.77 -15.88
N PHE A 118 -9.22 6.39 -14.61
CA PHE A 118 -8.11 6.77 -13.74
C PHE A 118 -6.77 6.24 -14.26
N SER A 119 -6.73 4.97 -14.68
CA SER A 119 -5.51 4.36 -15.22
C SER A 119 -5.05 5.08 -16.49
N GLU A 120 -5.98 5.37 -17.41
CA GLU A 120 -5.69 6.15 -18.64
C GLU A 120 -5.23 7.58 -18.34
N LEU A 121 -5.78 8.23 -17.31
CA LEU A 121 -5.39 9.58 -16.89
C LEU A 121 -3.93 9.61 -16.45
N TYR A 122 -3.53 8.70 -15.55
CA TYR A 122 -2.16 8.60 -15.05
C TYR A 122 -1.19 8.12 -16.14
N GLU A 123 -1.62 7.22 -17.02
CA GLU A 123 -0.80 6.75 -18.15
C GLU A 123 -0.49 7.92 -19.10
N LYS A 124 -1.52 8.68 -19.53
CA LYS A 124 -1.33 9.86 -20.38
C LYS A 124 -0.45 10.91 -19.73
N SER A 125 -0.63 11.15 -18.42
CA SER A 125 0.26 12.02 -17.63
C SER A 125 1.71 11.60 -17.77
N CYS A 126 1.95 10.30 -17.58
CA CYS A 126 3.29 9.73 -17.62
C CYS A 126 3.93 9.86 -18.99
N VAL A 127 3.21 9.48 -20.05
CA VAL A 127 3.69 9.56 -21.44
C VAL A 127 4.01 11.00 -21.81
N GLN A 128 3.15 11.96 -21.45
CA GLN A 128 3.38 13.37 -21.74
C GLN A 128 4.59 13.93 -20.99
N MET A 129 4.76 13.58 -19.70
CA MET A 129 5.94 13.95 -18.93
C MET A 129 7.22 13.40 -19.57
N LEU A 130 7.26 12.10 -19.87
CA LEU A 130 8.45 11.42 -20.41
C LEU A 130 8.77 11.78 -21.86
N ARG A 131 7.78 12.23 -22.66
CA ARG A 131 8.01 12.76 -24.02
C ARG A 131 8.47 14.22 -24.04
N ASN A 132 8.39 14.94 -22.93
CA ASN A 132 8.90 16.32 -22.84
C ASN A 132 10.44 16.30 -22.84
N SER A 133 11.04 16.46 -24.02
CA SER A 133 12.50 16.41 -24.21
C SER A 133 13.25 17.47 -23.40
N THR A 134 12.67 18.66 -23.23
CA THR A 134 13.25 19.72 -22.41
C THR A 134 13.32 19.31 -20.94
N LEU A 135 12.21 18.79 -20.40
CA LEU A 135 12.16 18.30 -19.03
C LEU A 135 13.12 17.11 -18.84
N MET A 136 13.10 16.12 -19.74
CA MET A 136 13.97 14.95 -19.64
C MET A 136 15.45 15.32 -19.71
N SER A 137 15.82 16.27 -20.56
CA SER A 137 17.19 16.81 -20.63
C SER A 137 17.61 17.49 -19.32
N GLN A 138 16.73 18.30 -18.72
CA GLN A 138 16.97 18.94 -17.42
C GLN A 138 17.12 17.92 -16.29
N LEU A 139 16.24 16.91 -16.24
CA LEU A 139 16.31 15.87 -15.20
C LEU A 139 17.59 15.04 -15.33
N ASN A 140 17.97 14.68 -16.56
CA ASN A 140 19.21 13.95 -16.81
C ASN A 140 20.45 14.76 -16.40
N ALA A 141 20.48 16.06 -16.68
CA ALA A 141 21.57 16.94 -16.28
C ALA A 141 21.67 17.18 -14.75
N SER A 142 20.57 16.98 -14.02
CA SER A 142 20.48 17.31 -12.59
C SER A 142 21.21 16.32 -11.66
N SER A 143 21.58 15.14 -12.17
CA SER A 143 22.33 14.09 -11.45
C SER A 143 21.70 13.71 -10.10
N PHE A 144 20.50 13.12 -10.15
CA PHE A 144 19.81 12.63 -8.96
C PHE A 144 20.44 11.36 -8.39
N ASP A 145 20.44 11.21 -7.06
CA ASP A 145 20.99 10.03 -6.38
C ASP A 145 19.98 8.90 -6.24
N VAL A 146 18.69 9.23 -6.18
CA VAL A 146 17.61 8.27 -5.98
C VAL A 146 16.28 8.81 -6.52
N VAL A 147 15.44 7.92 -7.03
CA VAL A 147 14.03 8.19 -7.32
C VAL A 147 13.17 7.64 -6.18
N LEU A 148 12.43 8.51 -5.49
CA LEU A 148 11.41 8.13 -4.52
C LEU A 148 10.04 8.19 -5.19
N THR A 149 9.33 7.08 -5.31
CA THR A 149 8.06 7.03 -6.05
C THR A 149 7.06 6.06 -5.45
N ASP A 150 5.77 6.33 -5.61
CA ASP A 150 4.72 5.35 -5.33
C ASP A 150 4.43 4.56 -6.63
N PRO A 151 4.75 3.27 -6.68
CA PRO A 151 4.69 2.49 -7.92
C PRO A 151 3.26 2.06 -8.29
N VAL A 152 2.21 2.44 -7.54
CA VAL A 152 0.82 2.08 -7.89
C VAL A 152 0.43 2.52 -9.31
N PHE A 153 1.04 3.61 -9.80
CA PHE A 153 1.13 3.96 -11.21
C PHE A 153 2.63 4.07 -11.57
N PRO A 154 3.20 3.15 -12.37
CA PRO A 154 4.65 2.93 -12.40
C PRO A 154 5.43 3.97 -13.22
N CYS A 155 4.96 5.20 -13.31
CA CYS A 155 5.65 6.26 -14.05
C CYS A 155 7.03 6.58 -13.49
N GLY A 156 7.14 6.69 -12.16
CA GLY A 156 8.44 6.89 -11.50
C GLY A 156 9.37 5.70 -11.68
N ALA A 157 8.84 4.48 -11.82
CA ALA A 157 9.63 3.29 -12.13
C ALA A 157 10.20 3.35 -13.56
N VAL A 158 9.39 3.75 -14.54
CA VAL A 158 9.85 3.97 -15.93
C VAL A 158 10.92 5.08 -15.96
N LEU A 159 10.67 6.20 -15.28
CA LEU A 159 11.59 7.33 -15.21
C LEU A 159 12.92 6.94 -14.56
N ALA A 160 12.90 6.15 -13.49
CA ALA A 160 14.11 5.66 -12.82
C ALA A 160 14.96 4.79 -13.76
N GLN A 161 14.34 3.93 -14.56
CA GLN A 161 15.06 3.15 -15.58
C GLN A 161 15.63 4.04 -16.69
N TYR A 162 14.86 5.02 -17.17
CA TYR A 162 15.31 5.96 -18.20
C TYR A 162 16.53 6.77 -17.75
N LEU A 163 16.51 7.30 -16.53
CA LEU A 163 17.63 8.07 -15.97
C LEU A 163 18.77 7.19 -15.44
N SER A 164 18.60 5.86 -15.41
CA SER A 164 19.52 4.92 -14.77
C SER A 164 19.82 5.26 -13.30
N VAL A 165 18.80 5.67 -12.57
CA VAL A 165 18.86 6.05 -11.14
C VAL A 165 18.19 4.93 -10.31
N PRO A 166 18.75 4.54 -9.15
CA PRO A 166 18.11 3.55 -8.29
C PRO A 166 16.79 4.09 -7.73
N ALA A 167 15.78 3.22 -7.63
CA ALA A 167 14.46 3.59 -7.14
C ALA A 167 14.17 3.04 -5.74
N VAL A 168 13.51 3.87 -4.92
CA VAL A 168 12.87 3.48 -3.66
C VAL A 168 11.36 3.61 -3.86
N PHE A 169 10.67 2.49 -3.70
CA PHE A 169 9.22 2.42 -3.86
C PHE A 169 8.52 2.62 -2.52
N PHE A 170 7.61 3.58 -2.46
CA PHE A 170 6.84 3.94 -1.27
C PHE A 170 5.39 3.51 -1.45
N LEU A 171 5.03 2.34 -0.93
CA LEU A 171 3.86 1.60 -1.43
C LEU A 171 2.97 1.07 -0.31
N ARG A 172 1.64 1.15 -0.48
CA ARG A 172 0.68 0.42 0.37
C ARG A 172 0.44 -1.03 -0.09
N GLY A 173 0.32 -1.23 -1.40
CA GLY A 173 0.25 -2.52 -2.07
C GLY A 173 -0.23 -2.32 -3.51
N ILE A 174 0.08 -3.25 -4.39
CA ILE A 174 -0.39 -3.22 -5.78
C ILE A 174 -1.39 -4.38 -5.94
N PRO A 175 -2.56 -4.14 -6.58
CA PRO A 175 -3.46 -5.23 -6.95
C PRO A 175 -2.74 -6.33 -7.73
N CYS A 176 -3.34 -7.52 -7.78
CA CYS A 176 -2.81 -8.68 -8.51
C CYS A 176 -1.50 -9.29 -7.99
N GLY A 177 -0.93 -8.76 -6.91
CA GLY A 177 0.31 -9.25 -6.33
C GLY A 177 1.56 -8.87 -7.12
N LEU A 178 1.49 -7.81 -7.93
CA LEU A 178 2.62 -7.33 -8.74
C LEU A 178 3.80 -6.82 -7.89
N ASP A 179 3.56 -6.40 -6.67
CA ASP A 179 4.60 -6.10 -5.67
C ASP A 179 5.35 -7.35 -5.23
N PHE A 180 4.66 -8.48 -5.07
CA PHE A 180 5.29 -9.77 -4.77
C PHE A 180 5.98 -10.38 -6.00
N GLU A 181 5.37 -10.30 -7.18
CA GLU A 181 6.01 -10.74 -8.43
C GLU A 181 7.27 -9.90 -8.74
N GLY A 182 7.17 -8.57 -8.58
CA GLY A 182 8.27 -7.64 -8.78
C GLY A 182 9.43 -7.83 -7.79
N THR A 183 9.20 -8.42 -6.62
CA THR A 183 10.24 -8.77 -5.63
C THR A 183 10.64 -10.24 -5.66
N GLN A 184 9.97 -11.06 -6.48
CA GLN A 184 10.05 -12.53 -6.43
C GLN A 184 9.71 -13.12 -5.05
N CYS A 185 8.95 -12.38 -4.24
CA CYS A 185 8.56 -12.75 -2.90
C CYS A 185 7.47 -13.83 -2.92
N PRO A 186 7.58 -14.91 -2.11
CA PRO A 186 6.53 -15.91 -2.00
C PRO A 186 5.19 -15.27 -1.58
N HIS A 187 4.12 -15.64 -2.30
CA HIS A 187 2.77 -15.13 -2.06
C HIS A 187 1.78 -16.28 -1.80
N PRO A 188 1.74 -16.82 -0.57
CA PRO A 188 1.03 -18.07 -0.26
C PRO A 188 -0.49 -17.89 -0.14
N LEU A 189 -1.22 -18.33 -1.17
CA LEU A 189 -2.69 -18.23 -1.26
C LEU A 189 -3.46 -19.14 -0.28
N SER A 190 -2.77 -20.06 0.39
CA SER A 190 -3.39 -21.05 1.29
C SER A 190 -3.85 -20.45 2.62
N TYR A 191 -3.22 -19.35 3.05
CA TYR A 191 -3.52 -18.66 4.32
C TYR A 191 -3.43 -17.13 4.25
N VAL A 192 -2.88 -16.55 3.17
CA VAL A 192 -2.90 -15.09 2.97
C VAL A 192 -4.10 -14.73 2.09
N PRO A 193 -5.11 -14.02 2.63
CA PRO A 193 -6.26 -13.60 1.84
C PRO A 193 -5.83 -12.55 0.81
N GLN A 194 -6.35 -12.70 -0.41
CA GLN A 194 -6.09 -11.81 -1.52
C GLN A 194 -6.85 -10.50 -1.36
N TRP A 195 -6.30 -9.44 -1.94
CA TRP A 195 -6.96 -8.14 -1.93
C TRP A 195 -8.36 -8.25 -2.53
N PHE A 196 -9.29 -7.49 -1.97
CA PHE A 196 -10.71 -7.40 -2.31
C PHE A 196 -11.54 -8.66 -1.99
N THR A 197 -11.02 -9.60 -1.20
CA THR A 197 -11.79 -10.78 -0.75
C THR A 197 -12.51 -10.55 0.58
N SER A 198 -12.06 -9.60 1.41
CA SER A 198 -12.56 -9.37 2.77
C SER A 198 -12.53 -10.64 3.65
N TYR A 199 -11.54 -11.51 3.43
CA TYR A 199 -11.28 -12.70 4.23
C TYR A 199 -10.21 -12.46 5.31
N SER A 200 -10.23 -13.30 6.35
CA SER A 200 -9.14 -13.44 7.31
C SER A 200 -8.10 -14.45 6.84
N ASP A 201 -6.99 -14.54 7.55
CA ASP A 201 -6.00 -15.63 7.41
C ASP A 201 -6.55 -17.00 7.83
N HIS A 202 -7.59 -17.03 8.67
CA HIS A 202 -8.40 -18.22 8.92
C HIS A 202 -9.54 -18.35 7.90
N MET A 203 -9.30 -19.08 6.82
CA MET A 203 -10.29 -19.34 5.75
C MET A 203 -10.84 -20.76 5.80
N THR A 204 -12.14 -20.91 5.54
CA THR A 204 -12.75 -22.21 5.21
C THR A 204 -12.22 -22.75 3.88
N PHE A 205 -12.44 -24.04 3.60
CA PHE A 205 -12.03 -24.63 2.32
C PHE A 205 -12.59 -23.86 1.11
N LEU A 206 -13.89 -23.52 1.12
CA LEU A 206 -14.50 -22.77 0.01
C LEU A 206 -13.96 -21.34 -0.11
N GLN A 207 -13.63 -20.69 1.02
CA GLN A 207 -12.96 -19.39 0.99
C GLN A 207 -11.56 -19.52 0.38
N ARG A 208 -10.79 -20.57 0.69
CA ARG A 208 -9.48 -20.83 0.06
C ARG A 208 -9.60 -21.11 -1.44
N VAL A 209 -10.60 -21.87 -1.87
CA VAL A 209 -10.88 -22.09 -3.30
C VAL A 209 -11.12 -20.75 -4.00
N LYS A 210 -11.98 -19.89 -3.43
CA LYS A 210 -12.20 -18.54 -3.96
C LYS A 210 -10.94 -17.69 -3.93
N ASN A 211 -10.18 -17.74 -2.84
CA ASN A 211 -8.93 -17.01 -2.67
C ASN A 211 -7.87 -17.40 -3.71
N MET A 212 -7.86 -18.66 -4.14
CA MET A 212 -6.97 -19.16 -5.18
C MET A 212 -7.40 -18.75 -6.59
N LEU A 213 -8.72 -18.72 -6.86
CA LEU A 213 -9.27 -18.40 -8.19
C LEU A 213 -9.42 -16.90 -8.44
N TYR A 214 -9.69 -16.11 -7.40
CA TYR A 214 -9.96 -14.67 -7.50
C TYR A 214 -8.83 -13.89 -8.19
N PRO A 215 -7.53 -14.14 -7.87
CA PRO A 215 -6.42 -13.47 -8.55
C PRO A 215 -6.35 -13.73 -10.06
N VAL A 216 -6.86 -14.86 -10.56
CA VAL A 216 -6.76 -15.20 -11.99
C VAL A 216 -7.50 -14.18 -12.85
N GLY A 217 -8.73 -13.83 -12.47
CA GLY A 217 -9.49 -12.78 -13.15
C GLY A 217 -8.90 -11.39 -12.94
N LEU A 218 -8.40 -11.10 -11.74
CA LEU A 218 -7.80 -9.81 -11.40
C LEU A 218 -6.50 -9.57 -12.19
N LYS A 219 -5.66 -10.60 -12.38
CA LYS A 219 -4.41 -10.51 -13.17
C LYS A 219 -4.65 -10.04 -14.61
N LEU A 220 -5.70 -10.53 -15.27
CA LEU A 220 -6.05 -10.07 -16.62
C LEU A 220 -6.36 -8.56 -16.63
N PHE A 221 -7.07 -8.08 -15.61
CA PHE A 221 -7.39 -6.68 -15.45
C PHE A 221 -6.14 -5.82 -15.20
N CYS A 222 -5.25 -6.24 -14.30
CA CYS A 222 -3.98 -5.54 -14.09
C CYS A 222 -3.09 -5.55 -15.33
N HIS A 223 -3.05 -6.66 -16.07
CA HIS A 223 -2.28 -6.72 -17.31
C HIS A 223 -2.73 -5.62 -18.28
N MET A 224 -4.04 -5.42 -18.47
CA MET A 224 -4.54 -4.31 -19.30
C MET A 224 -4.17 -2.92 -18.75
N ALA A 225 -4.15 -2.75 -17.42
CA ALA A 225 -3.84 -1.47 -16.78
C ALA A 225 -2.34 -1.11 -16.80
N PHE A 226 -1.44 -2.10 -16.72
CA PHE A 226 0.00 -1.87 -16.60
C PHE A 226 0.79 -2.12 -17.89
N SER A 227 0.28 -2.95 -18.82
CA SER A 227 0.95 -3.20 -20.10
C SER A 227 1.22 -1.93 -20.92
N PRO A 228 0.36 -0.89 -20.94
CA PRO A 228 0.68 0.36 -21.64
C PRO A 228 1.97 1.02 -21.14
N TYR A 229 2.25 0.98 -19.83
CA TYR A 229 3.51 1.47 -19.27
C TYR A 229 4.71 0.64 -19.71
N ALA A 230 4.57 -0.69 -19.75
CA ALA A 230 5.63 -1.59 -20.17
C ALA A 230 5.96 -1.44 -21.68
N SER A 231 4.92 -1.33 -22.52
CA SER A 231 5.05 -1.04 -23.95
C SER A 231 5.73 0.31 -24.18
N PHE A 232 5.29 1.36 -23.47
CA PHE A 232 5.90 2.68 -23.58
C PHE A 232 7.35 2.69 -23.06
N ALA A 233 7.65 2.01 -21.96
CA ALA A 233 9.01 1.85 -21.46
C ALA A 233 9.90 1.12 -22.49
N SER A 234 9.35 0.12 -23.19
CA SER A 234 10.09 -0.59 -24.23
C SER A 234 10.45 0.32 -25.41
N GLU A 235 9.50 1.16 -25.85
CA GLU A 235 9.73 2.20 -26.86
C GLU A 235 10.77 3.21 -26.37
N LEU A 236 10.62 3.74 -25.15
CA LEU A 236 11.49 4.78 -24.61
C LEU A 236 12.93 4.30 -24.39
N LEU A 237 13.10 3.06 -23.92
CA LEU A 237 14.39 2.47 -23.56
C LEU A 237 15.03 1.67 -24.72
N GLN A 238 14.31 1.49 -25.83
CA GLN A 238 14.75 0.72 -27.00
C GLN A 238 15.18 -0.72 -26.63
N LYS A 239 14.45 -1.35 -25.71
CA LYS A 239 14.64 -2.74 -25.26
C LYS A 239 13.30 -3.34 -24.84
N GLU A 240 13.17 -4.67 -24.84
CA GLU A 240 11.97 -5.30 -24.30
C GLU A 240 11.87 -5.09 -22.78
N VAL A 241 10.72 -4.62 -22.32
CA VAL A 241 10.42 -4.38 -20.90
C VAL A 241 9.05 -4.98 -20.60
N SER A 242 9.01 -5.94 -19.68
CA SER A 242 7.76 -6.49 -19.15
C SER A 242 7.21 -5.64 -18.00
N VAL A 243 5.94 -5.86 -17.65
CA VAL A 243 5.33 -5.24 -16.45
C VAL A 243 6.11 -5.58 -15.18
N VAL A 244 6.58 -6.83 -15.06
CA VAL A 244 7.38 -7.26 -13.90
C VAL A 244 8.73 -6.55 -13.86
N ASP A 245 9.34 -6.27 -15.01
CA ASP A 245 10.62 -5.55 -15.08
C ASP A 245 10.51 -4.13 -14.52
N LEU A 246 9.38 -3.44 -14.76
CA LEU A 246 9.10 -2.12 -14.17
C LEU A 246 9.20 -2.17 -12.65
N PHE A 247 8.61 -3.19 -12.04
CA PHE A 247 8.57 -3.33 -10.59
C PHE A 247 9.88 -3.88 -10.02
N SER A 248 10.55 -4.78 -10.73
CA SER A 248 11.78 -5.41 -10.27
C SER A 248 12.99 -4.46 -10.17
N HIS A 249 12.89 -3.26 -10.74
CA HIS A 249 13.95 -2.24 -10.69
C HIS A 249 14.14 -1.60 -9.30
N ALA A 250 13.17 -1.75 -8.39
CA ALA A 250 13.26 -1.15 -7.07
C ALA A 250 14.44 -1.71 -6.25
N SER A 251 15.26 -0.81 -5.73
CA SER A 251 16.32 -1.13 -4.77
C SER A 251 15.74 -1.43 -3.39
N MET A 252 14.73 -0.67 -2.96
CA MET A 252 14.03 -0.87 -1.69
C MET A 252 12.53 -0.62 -1.85
N TRP A 253 11.73 -1.43 -1.15
CA TRP A 253 10.29 -1.31 -1.04
C TRP A 253 9.92 -0.88 0.38
N LEU A 254 9.57 0.38 0.54
CA LEU A 254 9.01 0.94 1.76
C LEU A 254 7.51 0.66 1.80
N MET A 255 7.16 -0.46 2.44
CA MET A 255 5.80 -0.95 2.59
C MET A 255 5.09 -0.18 3.70
N ARG A 256 4.05 0.59 3.37
CA ARG A 256 3.22 1.40 4.29
C ARG A 256 2.30 0.57 5.18
N TRP A 257 2.72 -0.62 5.56
CA TRP A 257 2.00 -1.50 6.46
C TRP A 257 2.97 -2.32 7.31
N ASP A 258 2.46 -2.91 8.39
CA ASP A 258 3.14 -3.90 9.23
C ASP A 258 2.19 -5.06 9.58
N PHE A 259 2.66 -6.00 10.39
CA PHE A 259 1.87 -7.17 10.81
C PHE A 259 0.93 -6.92 12.00
N VAL A 260 0.92 -5.72 12.59
CA VAL A 260 -0.17 -5.34 13.49
C VAL A 260 -1.45 -5.16 12.70
N LEU A 261 -1.37 -4.60 11.48
CA LEU A 261 -2.51 -4.50 10.57
C LEU A 261 -2.66 -5.72 9.63
N GLU A 262 -1.59 -6.12 8.94
CA GLU A 262 -1.59 -7.20 7.96
C GLU A 262 -1.39 -8.59 8.58
N TYR A 263 -1.54 -9.64 7.77
CA TYR A 263 -1.29 -11.02 8.20
C TYR A 263 0.19 -11.41 7.95
N PRO A 264 0.84 -12.11 8.91
CA PRO A 264 2.21 -12.61 8.74
C PRO A 264 2.40 -13.46 7.48
N ARG A 265 3.49 -13.23 6.74
CA ARG A 265 3.85 -13.97 5.51
C ARG A 265 5.34 -13.86 5.20
N PRO A 266 5.91 -14.67 4.28
CA PRO A 266 7.29 -14.51 3.82
C PRO A 266 7.51 -13.15 3.15
N ILE A 267 8.68 -12.57 3.36
CA ILE A 267 9.05 -11.21 2.92
C ILE A 267 10.49 -11.24 2.40
N MET A 268 10.79 -10.44 1.37
CA MET A 268 12.16 -10.27 0.86
C MET A 268 12.98 -9.24 1.66
N PRO A 269 14.31 -9.37 1.73
CA PRO A 269 15.17 -8.46 2.50
C PRO A 269 15.11 -6.99 2.07
N ASN A 270 14.73 -6.71 0.82
CA ASN A 270 14.54 -5.36 0.30
C ASN A 270 13.12 -4.79 0.55
N MET A 271 12.27 -5.47 1.32
CA MET A 271 10.94 -4.99 1.69
C MET A 271 10.91 -4.60 3.17
N VAL A 272 10.71 -3.32 3.44
CA VAL A 272 10.80 -2.71 4.77
C VAL A 272 9.45 -2.13 5.17
N PHE A 273 9.01 -2.45 6.38
CA PHE A 273 7.73 -2.02 6.91
C PHE A 273 7.81 -0.66 7.59
N ILE A 274 7.06 0.28 7.04
CA ILE A 274 6.90 1.65 7.54
C ILE A 274 5.42 1.95 7.82
N GLY A 275 4.68 0.93 8.29
CA GLY A 275 3.31 1.09 8.78
C GLY A 275 3.22 2.20 9.84
N GLY A 276 2.18 3.03 9.76
CA GLY A 276 2.01 4.14 10.70
C GLY A 276 3.04 5.27 10.56
N ILE A 277 3.63 5.46 9.37
CA ILE A 277 4.50 6.61 9.10
C ILE A 277 3.85 7.97 9.40
N ASN A 278 2.52 8.06 9.29
CA ASN A 278 1.72 9.24 9.61
C ASN A 278 1.37 9.38 11.10
N CYS A 279 1.80 8.46 11.97
CA CYS A 279 1.55 8.50 13.41
C CYS A 279 2.40 9.53 14.17
N MET A 280 2.76 10.64 13.52
CA MET A 280 3.68 11.65 14.04
C MET A 280 3.31 12.11 15.45
N ARG A 281 4.33 12.55 16.20
CA ARG A 281 4.16 13.13 17.54
C ARG A 281 3.10 14.24 17.49
N ARG A 282 2.13 14.13 18.40
CA ARG A 282 1.00 15.03 18.55
C ARG A 282 1.47 16.48 18.54
N LYS A 283 0.86 17.27 17.66
CA LYS A 283 0.94 18.73 17.74
C LYS A 283 -0.15 19.21 18.71
N PRO A 284 0.09 20.29 19.47
CA PRO A 284 -0.98 20.94 20.21
C PRO A 284 -2.14 21.28 19.28
N LEU A 285 -3.38 21.02 19.73
CA LEU A 285 -4.57 21.44 19.00
C LEU A 285 -4.61 22.98 18.91
N SER A 286 -5.22 23.50 17.85
CA SER A 286 -5.55 24.92 17.81
C SER A 286 -6.54 25.27 18.92
N GLN A 287 -6.59 26.54 19.32
CA GLN A 287 -7.52 27.02 20.36
C GLN A 287 -8.98 26.66 20.05
N GLU A 288 -9.35 26.65 18.77
CA GLU A 288 -10.68 26.27 18.29
C GLU A 288 -11.00 24.80 18.62
N PHE A 289 -10.16 23.85 18.20
CA PHE A 289 -10.38 22.43 18.46
C PHE A 289 -10.27 22.09 19.95
N GLU A 290 -9.36 22.76 20.67
CA GLU A 290 -9.22 22.64 22.11
C GLU A 290 -10.50 23.07 22.83
N ALA A 291 -11.15 24.15 22.38
CA ALA A 291 -12.44 24.59 22.93
C ALA A 291 -13.55 23.55 22.72
N TYR A 292 -13.65 22.95 21.53
CA TYR A 292 -14.62 21.89 21.26
C TYR A 292 -14.42 20.67 22.16
N VAL A 293 -13.16 20.25 22.32
CA VAL A 293 -12.82 19.10 23.15
C VAL A 293 -13.06 19.40 24.63
N ASN A 294 -12.80 20.62 25.10
CA ASN A 294 -13.09 21.01 26.47
C ASN A 294 -14.59 21.06 26.76
N ALA A 295 -15.38 21.60 25.84
CA ALA A 295 -16.84 21.65 25.93
C ALA A 295 -17.51 20.27 25.96
N SER A 296 -16.84 19.22 25.47
CA SER A 296 -17.36 17.84 25.47
C SER A 296 -17.52 17.18 26.86
N GLY A 297 -17.10 17.86 27.93
CA GLY A 297 -17.30 17.41 29.30
C GLY A 297 -16.64 16.05 29.58
N GLU A 298 -17.36 15.20 30.32
CA GLU A 298 -16.93 13.84 30.71
C GLU A 298 -17.12 12.80 29.60
N HIS A 299 -18.12 13.01 28.73
CA HIS A 299 -18.44 12.10 27.65
C HIS A 299 -17.33 12.05 26.61
N GLY A 300 -16.63 13.17 26.39
CA GLY A 300 -15.52 13.26 25.45
C GLY A 300 -15.99 13.37 24.00
N VAL A 301 -15.06 13.12 23.07
CA VAL A 301 -15.30 13.36 21.64
C VAL A 301 -15.28 12.10 20.79
N VAL A 302 -16.05 12.13 19.70
CA VAL A 302 -15.97 11.19 18.58
C VAL A 302 -15.45 11.96 17.37
N VAL A 303 -14.40 11.43 16.74
CA VAL A 303 -13.85 11.99 15.50
C VAL A 303 -14.50 11.26 14.33
N PHE A 304 -14.93 11.97 13.29
CA PHE A 304 -15.55 11.36 12.11
C PHE A 304 -14.96 11.90 10.81
N SER A 305 -14.36 11.01 10.01
CA SER A 305 -13.76 11.32 8.72
C SER A 305 -13.88 10.17 7.72
N LEU A 306 -14.33 10.47 6.51
CA LEU A 306 -14.35 9.51 5.38
C LEU A 306 -13.11 9.61 4.46
N GLY A 307 -12.03 10.20 4.96
CA GLY A 307 -10.74 10.28 4.24
C GLY A 307 -10.67 11.44 3.24
N SER A 308 -9.48 11.66 2.64
CA SER A 308 -9.21 12.87 1.84
C SER A 308 -10.14 13.03 0.63
N MET A 309 -10.57 11.92 0.03
CA MET A 309 -11.31 11.88 -1.24
C MET A 309 -12.83 12.04 -1.09
N VAL A 310 -13.38 11.83 0.11
CA VAL A 310 -14.82 11.93 0.37
C VAL A 310 -15.05 12.99 1.42
N SER A 311 -15.43 14.19 0.97
CA SER A 311 -15.72 15.33 1.83
C SER A 311 -17.21 15.63 1.97
N GLU A 312 -18.05 15.04 1.12
CA GLU A 312 -19.51 15.14 1.19
C GLU A 312 -20.15 13.82 0.78
N ILE A 313 -21.40 13.60 1.22
CA ILE A 313 -22.16 12.38 0.96
C ILE A 313 -23.61 12.76 0.58
N PRO A 314 -24.38 11.88 -0.09
CA PRO A 314 -25.76 12.18 -0.47
C PRO A 314 -26.60 12.61 0.72
N GLU A 315 -27.44 13.65 0.54
CA GLU A 315 -28.19 14.32 1.62
C GLU A 315 -28.97 13.32 2.50
N LYS A 316 -29.72 12.39 1.88
CA LYS A 316 -30.47 11.36 2.61
C LYS A 316 -29.58 10.53 3.55
N LYS A 317 -28.36 10.21 3.11
CA LYS A 317 -27.40 9.44 3.90
C LYS A 317 -26.77 10.32 4.99
N ALA A 318 -26.48 11.59 4.68
CA ALA A 318 -26.01 12.57 5.66
C ALA A 318 -27.02 12.78 6.79
N MET A 319 -28.31 12.87 6.48
CA MET A 319 -29.38 12.98 7.47
C MET A 319 -29.49 11.74 8.37
N ALA A 320 -29.41 10.54 7.79
CA ALA A 320 -29.43 9.29 8.57
C ALA A 320 -28.22 9.19 9.52
N ILE A 321 -27.04 9.59 9.06
CA ILE A 321 -25.84 9.67 9.91
C ILE A 321 -26.02 10.72 11.00
N ALA A 322 -26.45 11.93 10.65
CA ALA A 322 -26.68 13.02 11.60
C ALA A 322 -27.66 12.63 12.71
N GLU A 323 -28.70 11.85 12.38
CA GLU A 323 -29.65 11.32 13.35
C GLU A 323 -28.96 10.36 14.34
N GLY A 324 -28.21 9.36 13.86
CA GLY A 324 -27.49 8.43 14.74
C GLY A 324 -26.45 9.12 15.63
N LEU A 325 -25.73 10.11 15.08
CA LEU A 325 -24.78 10.94 15.84
C LEU A 325 -25.48 11.79 16.91
N GLY A 326 -26.69 12.29 16.65
CA GLY A 326 -27.47 13.09 17.58
C GLY A 326 -27.98 12.34 18.80
N ARG A 327 -27.94 11.01 18.79
CA ARG A 327 -28.43 10.13 19.87
C ARG A 327 -27.36 9.68 20.86
N ILE A 328 -26.09 10.06 20.63
CA ILE A 328 -24.99 9.80 21.56
C ILE A 328 -24.62 11.06 22.35
N PRO A 329 -24.16 10.93 23.61
CA PRO A 329 -23.86 12.10 24.44
C PRO A 329 -22.51 12.76 24.12
N GLN A 330 -21.65 12.13 23.32
CA GLN A 330 -20.35 12.69 22.93
C GLN A 330 -20.50 13.87 21.98
N THR A 331 -19.56 14.81 22.04
CA THR A 331 -19.37 15.80 20.99
C THR A 331 -18.76 15.13 19.77
N VAL A 332 -19.34 15.31 18.59
CA VAL A 332 -18.86 14.72 17.34
C VAL A 332 -18.20 15.80 16.49
N LEU A 333 -16.94 15.57 16.12
CA LEU A 333 -16.22 16.42 15.15
C LEU A 333 -16.23 15.72 13.79
N TRP A 334 -17.06 16.20 12.87
CA TRP A 334 -17.28 15.58 11.57
C TRP A 334 -16.66 16.40 10.45
N ARG A 335 -15.67 15.83 9.75
CA ARG A 335 -15.17 16.40 8.49
C ARG A 335 -16.24 16.27 7.39
N TYR A 336 -16.82 17.40 7.01
CA TYR A 336 -17.88 17.46 6.02
C TYR A 336 -17.92 18.85 5.34
N THR A 337 -17.98 18.87 4.01
CA THR A 337 -17.97 20.09 3.19
C THR A 337 -19.26 20.31 2.40
N GLY A 338 -20.19 19.36 2.44
CA GLY A 338 -21.48 19.48 1.77
C GLY A 338 -22.47 20.37 2.53
N THR A 339 -23.70 20.45 2.04
CA THR A 339 -24.79 21.17 2.73
C THR A 339 -25.06 20.54 4.10
N PRO A 340 -25.06 21.32 5.20
CA PRO A 340 -25.35 20.81 6.53
C PRO A 340 -26.70 20.07 6.57
N PRO A 341 -26.76 18.85 7.16
CA PRO A 341 -28.02 18.13 7.30
C PRO A 341 -29.04 18.94 8.08
N SER A 342 -30.28 18.99 7.61
CA SER A 342 -31.35 19.77 8.25
C SER A 342 -31.71 19.29 9.67
N ASN A 343 -31.42 18.03 9.98
CA ASN A 343 -31.63 17.39 11.29
C ASN A 343 -30.35 17.29 12.15
N LEU A 344 -29.32 18.09 11.87
CA LEU A 344 -28.06 18.05 12.61
C LEU A 344 -28.24 18.45 14.08
N ALA A 345 -27.92 17.55 14.99
CA ALA A 345 -28.00 17.79 16.43
C ALA A 345 -26.86 18.69 16.95
N LYS A 346 -27.11 19.39 18.06
CA LYS A 346 -26.17 20.36 18.66
C LYS A 346 -24.84 19.75 19.14
N ASN A 347 -24.79 18.45 19.36
CA ASN A 347 -23.56 17.75 19.76
C ASN A 347 -22.60 17.52 18.57
N THR A 348 -23.04 17.73 17.33
CA THR A 348 -22.24 17.49 16.14
C THR A 348 -21.77 18.80 15.50
N ILE A 349 -20.45 18.92 15.31
CA ILE A 349 -19.79 20.08 14.73
C ILE A 349 -19.20 19.68 13.39
N LEU A 350 -19.62 20.37 12.32
CA LEU A 350 -19.08 20.16 10.98
C LEU A 350 -17.85 21.02 10.78
N VAL A 351 -16.76 20.42 10.29
CA VAL A 351 -15.51 21.11 9.96
C VAL A 351 -15.04 20.75 8.57
N LYS A 352 -14.35 21.68 7.89
CA LYS A 352 -13.83 21.43 6.54
C LYS A 352 -12.62 20.51 6.53
N TRP A 353 -11.81 20.56 7.58
CA TRP A 353 -10.62 19.73 7.75
C TRP A 353 -10.38 19.44 9.23
N LEU A 354 -9.93 18.23 9.54
CA LEU A 354 -9.63 17.80 10.91
C LEU A 354 -8.11 17.72 11.10
N PRO A 355 -7.54 18.22 12.21
CA PRO A 355 -6.26 17.76 12.71
C PRO A 355 -6.43 16.33 13.28
N GLN A 356 -6.72 15.38 12.39
CA GLN A 356 -7.26 14.05 12.73
C GLN A 356 -6.37 13.29 13.71
N ASN A 357 -5.08 13.16 13.41
CA ASN A 357 -4.14 12.46 14.29
C ASN A 357 -4.02 13.13 15.68
N ASP A 358 -4.02 14.46 15.74
CA ASP A 358 -3.90 15.21 17.00
C ASP A 358 -5.18 15.04 17.85
N LEU A 359 -6.36 15.09 17.23
CA LEU A 359 -7.64 14.81 17.88
C LEU A 359 -7.71 13.37 18.37
N LEU A 360 -7.32 12.39 17.56
CA LEU A 360 -7.26 10.99 17.97
C LEU A 360 -6.29 10.79 19.15
N GLY A 361 -5.22 11.57 19.20
CA GLY A 361 -4.29 11.60 20.31
C GLY A 361 -4.83 12.24 21.59
N HIS A 362 -5.94 12.98 21.54
CA HIS A 362 -6.45 13.65 22.73
C HIS A 362 -7.05 12.65 23.74
N PRO A 363 -6.76 12.75 25.06
CA PRO A 363 -7.26 11.81 26.07
C PRO A 363 -8.79 11.67 26.18
N LYS A 364 -9.51 12.70 25.73
CA LYS A 364 -10.99 12.71 25.68
C LYS A 364 -11.58 12.01 24.45
N THR A 365 -10.76 11.55 23.51
CA THR A 365 -11.28 10.88 22.32
C THR A 365 -11.70 9.45 22.65
N ARG A 366 -12.96 9.12 22.32
CA ARG A 366 -13.60 7.85 22.68
C ARG A 366 -13.68 6.87 21.53
N ALA A 367 -14.00 7.36 20.33
CA ALA A 367 -14.12 6.53 19.15
C ALA A 367 -13.76 7.31 17.88
N PHE A 368 -13.42 6.56 16.84
CA PHE A 368 -13.15 7.09 15.51
C PHE A 368 -14.12 6.47 14.49
N ILE A 369 -14.94 7.29 13.86
CA ILE A 369 -15.74 6.87 12.70
C ILE A 369 -14.89 7.11 11.46
N THR A 370 -14.62 6.04 10.71
CA THR A 370 -13.66 6.08 9.59
C THR A 370 -14.13 5.28 8.39
N HIS A 371 -13.76 5.71 7.20
CA HIS A 371 -13.84 4.88 5.99
C HIS A 371 -12.84 3.70 5.95
N ALA A 372 -12.06 3.45 7.01
CA ALA A 372 -11.06 2.38 7.08
C ALA A 372 -9.92 2.47 6.05
N GLY A 373 -9.62 3.67 5.53
CA GLY A 373 -8.40 3.91 4.78
C GLY A 373 -7.16 3.72 5.66
N SER A 374 -6.09 3.17 5.08
CA SER A 374 -4.88 2.75 5.80
C SER A 374 -4.30 3.80 6.76
N HIS A 375 -4.25 5.08 6.37
CA HIS A 375 -3.77 6.16 7.23
C HIS A 375 -4.60 6.33 8.50
N GLY A 376 -5.92 6.40 8.36
CA GLY A 376 -6.82 6.54 9.51
C GLY A 376 -6.78 5.31 10.42
N ILE A 377 -6.63 4.11 9.85
CA ILE A 377 -6.44 2.89 10.63
C ILE A 377 -5.18 2.99 11.50
N TYR A 378 -4.05 3.39 10.92
CA TYR A 378 -2.83 3.56 11.70
C TYR A 378 -2.96 4.67 12.74
N GLU A 379 -3.59 5.81 12.45
CA GLU A 379 -3.79 6.87 13.45
C GLU A 379 -4.62 6.40 14.64
N GLY A 380 -5.67 5.60 14.41
CA GLY A 380 -6.45 5.02 15.50
C GLY A 380 -5.70 3.92 16.26
N ILE A 381 -4.90 3.06 15.59
CA ILE A 381 -3.99 2.11 16.26
C ILE A 381 -2.99 2.87 17.12
N CYS A 382 -2.28 3.83 16.55
CA CYS A 382 -1.26 4.63 17.20
C CYS A 382 -1.82 5.40 18.40
N ASN A 383 -3.07 5.85 18.36
CA ASN A 383 -3.66 6.56 19.50
C ASN A 383 -4.52 5.68 20.41
N GLY A 384 -4.66 4.38 20.11
CA GLY A 384 -5.45 3.45 20.92
C GLY A 384 -6.94 3.80 20.91
N VAL A 385 -7.47 4.28 19.78
CA VAL A 385 -8.87 4.70 19.64
C VAL A 385 -9.66 3.64 18.86
N PRO A 386 -10.69 3.01 19.46
CA PRO A 386 -11.49 2.00 18.79
C PRO A 386 -12.36 2.63 17.70
N MET A 387 -12.75 1.83 16.70
CA MET A 387 -13.28 2.36 15.44
C MET A 387 -14.67 1.85 15.07
N VAL A 388 -15.50 2.73 14.52
CA VAL A 388 -16.65 2.34 13.68
C VAL A 388 -16.25 2.58 12.23
N MET A 389 -16.27 1.53 11.43
CA MET A 389 -15.67 1.52 10.09
C MET A 389 -16.75 1.43 9.01
N MET A 390 -16.75 2.37 8.08
CA MET A 390 -17.67 2.47 6.94
C MET A 390 -16.89 2.42 5.63
N PRO A 391 -16.33 1.25 5.25
CA PRO A 391 -15.48 1.14 4.08
C PRO A 391 -16.26 1.46 2.80
N LEU A 392 -15.60 2.16 1.88
CA LEU A 392 -16.20 2.67 0.65
C LEU A 392 -15.63 1.99 -0.60
N PHE A 393 -14.29 1.94 -0.72
CA PHE A 393 -13.59 1.42 -1.90
C PHE A 393 -12.12 1.06 -1.61
N GLY A 394 -11.43 0.50 -2.62
CA GLY A 394 -10.01 0.18 -2.52
C GLY A 394 -9.73 -0.86 -1.43
N ASP A 395 -8.68 -0.63 -0.64
CA ASP A 395 -8.22 -1.49 0.46
C ASP A 395 -9.11 -1.44 1.71
N GLN A 396 -10.11 -0.56 1.73
CA GLN A 396 -10.86 -0.22 2.94
C GLN A 396 -11.65 -1.39 3.53
N MET A 397 -12.31 -2.20 2.68
CA MET A 397 -13.08 -3.37 3.13
C MET A 397 -12.19 -4.42 3.80
N ASP A 398 -11.01 -4.61 3.22
CA ASP A 398 -9.98 -5.53 3.70
C ASP A 398 -9.35 -5.04 5.01
N ASN A 399 -9.07 -3.75 5.13
CA ASN A 399 -8.60 -3.13 6.38
C ASN A 399 -9.66 -3.24 7.48
N ALA A 400 -10.92 -2.96 7.15
CA ALA A 400 -12.03 -3.08 8.08
C ALA A 400 -12.16 -4.51 8.62
N LYS A 401 -12.04 -5.52 7.74
CA LYS A 401 -12.04 -6.92 8.16
C LYS A 401 -10.88 -7.27 9.10
N ARG A 402 -9.68 -6.75 8.85
CA ARG A 402 -8.51 -6.95 9.72
C ARG A 402 -8.70 -6.36 11.12
N MET A 403 -9.35 -5.21 11.23
CA MET A 403 -9.62 -4.57 12.52
C MET A 403 -10.78 -5.24 13.27
N GLU A 404 -11.82 -5.66 12.55
CA GLU A 404 -12.95 -6.42 13.09
C GLU A 404 -12.48 -7.76 13.69
N THR A 405 -11.67 -8.51 12.96
CA THR A 405 -11.11 -9.81 13.41
C THR A 405 -10.20 -9.68 14.62
N ARG A 406 -9.60 -8.50 14.83
CA ARG A 406 -8.80 -8.17 16.02
C ARG A 406 -9.64 -7.61 17.18
N GLY A 407 -10.96 -7.51 17.02
CA GLY A 407 -11.87 -6.99 18.03
C GLY A 407 -11.65 -5.51 18.35
N ALA A 408 -11.12 -4.73 17.40
CA ALA A 408 -10.71 -3.33 17.60
C ALA A 408 -11.63 -2.33 16.87
N GLY A 409 -12.67 -2.83 16.18
CA GLY A 409 -13.71 -1.99 15.61
C GLY A 409 -14.92 -2.78 15.11
N VAL A 410 -15.96 -2.05 14.73
CA VAL A 410 -17.20 -2.59 14.14
C VAL A 410 -17.32 -2.08 12.71
N THR A 411 -17.62 -2.96 11.76
CA THR A 411 -17.85 -2.58 10.37
C THR A 411 -19.33 -2.41 10.08
N LEU A 412 -19.69 -1.28 9.47
CA LEU A 412 -21.03 -0.97 8.98
C LEU A 412 -21.00 -0.82 7.46
N ASN A 413 -21.98 -1.40 6.78
CA ASN A 413 -22.20 -1.13 5.37
C ASN A 413 -22.87 0.24 5.24
N VAL A 414 -22.12 1.24 4.75
CA VAL A 414 -22.61 2.62 4.63
C VAL A 414 -23.91 2.74 3.83
N LEU A 415 -24.14 1.85 2.86
CA LEU A 415 -25.33 1.90 2.01
C LEU A 415 -26.57 1.39 2.75
N GLU A 416 -26.42 0.34 3.55
CA GLU A 416 -27.52 -0.39 4.19
C GLU A 416 -27.80 0.09 5.62
N MET A 417 -26.79 0.60 6.31
CA MET A 417 -26.91 0.95 7.73
C MET A 417 -27.94 2.06 7.99
N THR A 418 -28.60 1.92 9.13
CA THR A 418 -29.58 2.86 9.70
C THR A 418 -28.95 3.74 10.77
N SER A 419 -29.68 4.76 11.24
CA SER A 419 -29.29 5.56 12.40
C SER A 419 -29.14 4.72 13.67
N ASP A 420 -29.99 3.70 13.84
CA ASP A 420 -29.94 2.73 14.95
C ASP A 420 -28.65 1.89 14.92
N ASP A 421 -28.25 1.42 13.73
CA ASP A 421 -27.02 0.63 13.57
C ASP A 421 -25.78 1.46 13.95
N LEU A 422 -25.75 2.72 13.53
CA LEU A 422 -24.65 3.63 13.85
C LEU A 422 -24.58 3.93 15.35
N GLU A 423 -25.71 4.26 15.97
CA GLU A 423 -25.81 4.49 17.41
C GLU A 423 -25.35 3.25 18.20
N GLY A 424 -25.84 2.06 17.80
CA GLY A 424 -25.50 0.79 18.42
C GLY A 424 -24.01 0.47 18.30
N ALA A 425 -23.42 0.65 17.12
CA ALA A 425 -21.99 0.44 16.90
C ALA A 425 -21.13 1.40 17.75
N LEU A 426 -21.52 2.68 17.84
CA LEU A 426 -20.82 3.68 18.65
C LEU A 426 -20.89 3.35 20.14
N LYS A 427 -22.09 3.05 20.67
CA LYS A 427 -22.24 2.61 22.05
C LYS A 427 -21.40 1.37 22.33
N LYS A 428 -21.39 0.41 21.41
CA LYS A 428 -20.59 -0.81 21.54
C LYS A 428 -19.10 -0.49 21.65
N VAL A 429 -18.50 0.22 20.69
CA VAL A 429 -17.04 0.46 20.73
C VAL A 429 -16.60 1.42 21.85
N ILE A 430 -17.50 2.27 22.36
CA ILE A 430 -17.21 3.21 23.45
C ILE A 430 -17.31 2.52 24.82
N TYR A 431 -18.35 1.70 25.04
CA TYR A 431 -18.69 1.19 26.38
C TYR A 431 -18.31 -0.28 26.62
N ASP A 432 -18.18 -1.10 25.57
CA ASP A 432 -17.62 -2.45 25.71
C ASP A 432 -16.09 -2.36 25.82
N LYS A 433 -15.58 -2.69 27.02
CA LYS A 433 -14.15 -2.60 27.37
C LYS A 433 -13.25 -3.41 26.44
N SER A 434 -13.75 -4.51 25.86
CA SER A 434 -12.94 -5.38 25.00
C SER A 434 -12.39 -4.63 23.78
N TYR A 435 -13.15 -3.69 23.20
CA TYR A 435 -12.68 -2.89 22.07
C TYR A 435 -11.53 -1.98 22.47
N LYS A 436 -11.63 -1.33 23.63
CA LYS A 436 -10.58 -0.45 24.15
C LYS A 436 -9.34 -1.24 24.54
N GLU A 437 -9.50 -2.39 25.18
CA GLU A 437 -8.39 -3.28 25.54
C GLU A 437 -7.66 -3.81 24.29
N ASN A 438 -8.42 -4.26 23.29
CA ASN A 438 -7.85 -4.76 22.03
C ASN A 438 -7.09 -3.68 21.27
N ILE A 439 -7.66 -2.48 21.09
CA ILE A 439 -6.95 -1.41 20.38
C ILE A 439 -5.72 -0.91 21.16
N LEU A 440 -5.76 -0.88 22.50
CA LEU A 440 -4.58 -0.55 23.32
C LEU A 440 -3.49 -1.61 23.18
N ARG A 441 -3.86 -2.90 23.14
CA ARG A 441 -2.93 -4.00 22.85
C ARG A 441 -2.29 -3.81 21.47
N LEU A 442 -3.08 -3.56 20.43
CA LEU A 442 -2.54 -3.28 19.08
C LEU A 442 -1.64 -2.04 19.07
N SER A 443 -2.01 -0.97 19.78
CA SER A 443 -1.21 0.24 19.93
C SER A 443 0.16 -0.05 20.55
N SER A 444 0.17 -0.84 21.63
CA SER A 444 1.41 -1.22 22.30
C SER A 444 2.32 -2.04 21.39
N LEU A 445 1.79 -3.02 20.67
CA LEU A 445 2.55 -3.83 19.71
C LEU A 445 3.09 -3.01 18.54
N HIS A 446 2.31 -2.06 18.02
CA HIS A 446 2.72 -1.22 16.89
C HIS A 446 3.85 -0.25 17.25
N LYS A 447 3.83 0.27 18.49
CA LYS A 447 4.81 1.23 18.99
C LYS A 447 6.06 0.59 19.58
N ASP A 448 6.00 -0.71 19.90
CA ASP A 448 7.15 -1.44 20.44
C ASP A 448 8.11 -1.81 19.29
N ARG A 449 8.91 -0.83 18.88
CA ARG A 449 9.83 -0.91 17.76
C ARG A 449 11.12 -0.14 18.06
N PRO A 450 12.27 -0.57 17.51
CA PRO A 450 13.54 0.09 17.77
C PRO A 450 13.72 1.42 17.02
N ILE A 451 13.03 1.60 15.89
CA ILE A 451 13.16 2.78 15.01
C ILE A 451 11.75 3.21 14.58
N GLU A 452 11.48 4.51 14.61
CA GLU A 452 10.22 5.06 14.11
C GLU A 452 10.11 4.93 12.58
N PRO A 453 8.92 4.72 12.00
CA PRO A 453 8.74 4.41 10.58
C PRO A 453 9.24 5.51 9.65
N LEU A 454 9.11 6.77 10.06
CA LEU A 454 9.62 7.91 9.30
C LEU A 454 11.15 7.90 9.26
N ASP A 455 11.81 7.73 10.40
CA ASP A 455 13.26 7.61 10.49
C ASP A 455 13.78 6.39 9.72
N LEU A 456 13.07 5.26 9.79
CA LEU A 456 13.39 4.04 9.06
C LEU A 456 13.26 4.24 7.55
N ALA A 457 12.20 4.92 7.08
CA ALA A 457 12.02 5.26 5.68
C ALA A 457 13.17 6.12 5.16
N VAL A 458 13.55 7.17 5.90
CA VAL A 458 14.66 8.05 5.55
C VAL A 458 15.97 7.27 5.51
N PHE A 459 16.25 6.44 6.53
CA PHE A 459 17.45 5.61 6.56
C PHE A 459 17.61 4.78 5.27
N TRP A 460 16.54 4.14 4.80
CA TRP A 460 16.60 3.31 3.59
C TRP A 460 16.68 4.11 2.29
N VAL A 461 16.10 5.32 2.24
CA VAL A 461 16.34 6.25 1.13
C VAL A 461 17.81 6.64 1.09
N GLU A 462 18.37 7.08 2.21
CA GLU A 462 19.79 7.42 2.31
C GLU A 462 20.70 6.21 2.03
N PHE A 463 20.32 5.01 2.45
CA PHE A 463 21.06 3.78 2.17
C PHE A 463 21.19 3.56 0.67
N VAL A 464 20.09 3.65 -0.07
CA VAL A 464 20.09 3.51 -1.53
C VAL A 464 20.95 4.59 -2.18
N MET A 465 20.89 5.83 -1.68
CA MET A 465 21.72 6.93 -2.18
C MET A 465 23.23 6.69 -1.96
N ARG A 466 23.61 6.25 -0.75
CA ARG A 466 25.01 5.97 -0.36
C ARG A 466 25.59 4.80 -1.15
N HIS A 467 24.80 3.77 -1.41
CA HIS A 467 25.27 2.53 -2.04
C HIS A 467 24.92 2.40 -3.52
N LYS A 468 24.28 3.43 -4.11
CA LYS A 468 23.84 3.45 -5.51
C LYS A 468 22.98 2.23 -5.87
N GLY A 469 22.05 1.89 -4.97
CA GLY A 469 21.18 0.71 -5.06
C GLY A 469 21.38 -0.29 -3.92
N ALA A 470 20.75 -1.47 -4.05
CA ALA A 470 20.84 -2.55 -3.06
C ALA A 470 20.85 -3.97 -3.68
N PRO A 471 21.75 -4.28 -4.65
CA PRO A 471 21.73 -5.56 -5.37
C PRO A 471 21.95 -6.79 -4.47
N HIS A 472 22.66 -6.63 -3.34
CA HIS A 472 22.90 -7.70 -2.37
C HIS A 472 21.63 -8.13 -1.59
N LEU A 473 20.56 -7.33 -1.63
CA LEU A 473 19.25 -7.66 -1.06
C LEU A 473 18.30 -8.31 -2.08
N ARG A 474 18.71 -8.39 -3.36
CA ARG A 474 17.93 -9.00 -4.44
C ARG A 474 18.12 -10.53 -4.41
N PRO A 475 17.05 -11.33 -4.35
CA PRO A 475 17.17 -12.78 -4.37
C PRO A 475 17.57 -13.31 -5.76
N ALA A 476 18.28 -14.44 -5.80
CA ALA A 476 18.60 -15.14 -7.06
C ALA A 476 17.36 -15.60 -7.84
N ALA A 477 16.18 -15.59 -7.21
CA ALA A 477 14.90 -15.91 -7.83
C ALA A 477 14.60 -15.08 -9.10
N HIS A 478 15.16 -13.88 -9.21
CA HIS A 478 15.03 -13.05 -10.41
C HIS A 478 15.71 -13.63 -11.65
N ASP A 479 16.70 -14.51 -11.46
CA ASP A 479 17.49 -15.10 -12.54
C ASP A 479 17.02 -16.53 -12.88
N LEU A 480 16.00 -17.03 -12.18
CA LEU A 480 15.45 -18.37 -12.38
C LEU A 480 14.30 -18.33 -13.38
N THR A 481 14.20 -19.38 -14.19
CA THR A 481 12.96 -19.65 -14.94
C THR A 481 11.84 -20.07 -13.99
N TRP A 482 10.58 -19.89 -14.40
CA TRP A 482 9.42 -20.21 -13.55
C TRP A 482 9.40 -21.66 -13.05
N TYR A 483 9.89 -22.61 -13.85
CA TYR A 483 9.95 -24.02 -13.46
C TYR A 483 11.12 -24.32 -12.51
N GLN A 484 12.25 -23.60 -12.61
CA GLN A 484 13.35 -23.67 -11.63
C GLN A 484 12.93 -23.06 -10.29
N TYR A 485 12.25 -21.90 -10.31
CA TYR A 485 11.73 -21.25 -9.10
C TYR A 485 10.82 -22.19 -8.30
N HIS A 486 9.98 -22.97 -8.98
CA HIS A 486 9.11 -23.97 -8.37
C HIS A 486 9.72 -25.39 -8.27
N SER A 487 11.02 -25.54 -8.59
CA SER A 487 11.75 -26.82 -8.56
C SER A 487 11.09 -27.96 -9.36
N LEU A 488 10.33 -27.62 -10.41
CA LEU A 488 9.61 -28.60 -11.24
C LEU A 488 10.55 -29.45 -12.09
N ASP A 489 11.72 -28.92 -12.44
CA ASP A 489 12.82 -29.64 -13.06
C ASP A 489 13.38 -30.73 -12.14
N VAL A 490 13.63 -30.39 -10.86
CA VAL A 490 14.09 -31.35 -9.83
C VAL A 490 13.02 -32.39 -9.54
N ILE A 491 11.77 -31.98 -9.35
CA ILE A 491 10.64 -32.90 -9.12
C ILE A 491 10.49 -33.84 -10.32
N GLY A 492 10.55 -33.32 -11.55
CA GLY A 492 10.50 -34.10 -12.77
C GLY A 492 11.63 -35.13 -12.85
N PHE A 493 12.86 -34.73 -12.52
CA PHE A 493 14.03 -35.62 -12.49
C PHE A 493 13.86 -36.76 -11.47
N LEU A 494 13.44 -36.43 -10.24
CA LEU A 494 13.22 -37.44 -9.19
C LEU A 494 12.07 -38.41 -9.55
N LEU A 495 10.98 -37.91 -10.13
CA LEU A 495 9.88 -38.75 -10.62
C LEU A 495 10.35 -39.69 -11.73
N ALA A 496 11.20 -39.24 -12.65
CA ALA A 496 11.77 -40.09 -13.69
C ALA A 496 12.58 -41.25 -13.08
N ILE A 497 13.40 -41.00 -12.05
CA ILE A 497 14.15 -42.05 -11.35
C ILE A 497 13.19 -43.09 -10.73
N VAL A 498 12.17 -42.63 -10.00
CA VAL A 498 11.19 -43.53 -9.36
C VAL A 498 10.47 -44.38 -10.40
N LEU A 499 10.04 -43.79 -11.52
CA LEU A 499 9.37 -44.50 -12.61
C LEU A 499 10.29 -45.53 -13.27
N VAL A 500 11.57 -45.21 -13.48
CA VAL A 500 12.56 -46.15 -14.03
C VAL A 500 12.79 -47.33 -13.08
N VAL A 501 12.97 -47.08 -11.79
CA VAL A 501 13.15 -48.14 -10.78
C VAL A 501 11.91 -49.02 -10.68
N ALA A 502 10.72 -48.42 -10.65
CA ALA A 502 9.45 -49.15 -10.65
C ALA A 502 9.28 -50.01 -11.91
N PHE A 503 9.63 -49.46 -13.08
CA PHE A 503 9.59 -50.18 -14.35
C PHE A 503 10.56 -51.37 -14.38
N ILE A 504 11.82 -51.17 -13.95
CA ILE A 504 12.81 -52.24 -13.85
C ILE A 504 12.33 -53.32 -12.88
N THR A 505 11.84 -52.94 -11.71
CA THR A 505 11.31 -53.86 -10.70
C THR A 505 10.13 -54.65 -11.26
N PHE A 506 9.17 -53.98 -11.91
CA PHE A 506 8.04 -54.62 -12.56
C PHE A 506 8.50 -55.61 -13.64
N LYS A 507 9.45 -55.24 -14.51
CA LYS A 507 10.01 -56.13 -15.53
C LYS A 507 10.74 -57.33 -14.91
N CYS A 508 11.50 -57.14 -13.85
CA CYS A 508 12.17 -58.20 -13.11
C CYS A 508 11.17 -59.16 -12.45
N CYS A 509 10.14 -58.62 -11.78
CA CYS A 509 9.06 -59.42 -11.18
C CYS A 509 8.25 -60.16 -12.24
N ALA A 510 7.88 -59.52 -13.35
CA ALA A 510 7.15 -60.14 -14.45
C ALA A 510 7.98 -61.22 -15.15
N TYR A 511 9.29 -61.00 -15.32
CA TYR A 511 10.22 -62.01 -15.83
C TYR A 511 10.36 -63.18 -14.87
N GLY A 512 10.55 -62.91 -13.57
CA GLY A 512 10.59 -63.91 -12.50
C GLY A 512 9.30 -64.73 -12.44
N PHE A 513 8.14 -64.08 -12.52
CA PHE A 513 6.84 -64.74 -12.54
C PHE A 513 6.65 -65.61 -13.79
N ARG A 514 7.03 -65.12 -14.99
CA ARG A 514 7.04 -65.93 -16.21
C ARG A 514 7.97 -67.14 -16.10
N LYS A 515 9.11 -67.02 -15.41
CA LYS A 515 10.07 -68.11 -15.24
C LYS A 515 9.65 -69.13 -14.17
N CYS A 516 9.02 -68.68 -13.08
CA CYS A 516 8.57 -69.53 -11.97
C CYS A 516 7.19 -70.17 -12.21
N PHE A 517 6.29 -69.50 -12.94
CA PHE A 517 4.90 -69.94 -13.13
C PHE A 517 4.50 -70.13 -14.61
N GLY A 518 5.36 -69.79 -15.57
CA GLY A 518 5.15 -70.11 -16.99
C GLY A 518 5.46 -71.57 -17.29
N LYS A 519 4.42 -72.41 -17.34
CA LYS A 519 4.54 -73.84 -17.70
C LYS A 519 5.20 -74.05 -19.07
N LYS A 520 6.21 -74.93 -19.13
CA LYS A 520 6.60 -75.68 -20.35
C LYS A 520 5.43 -76.59 -20.75
N GLY A 521 4.59 -76.14 -21.69
CA GLY A 521 3.67 -77.01 -22.42
C GLY A 521 4.45 -77.94 -23.36
N ARG A 522 4.88 -79.10 -22.85
CA ARG A 522 5.41 -80.22 -23.65
C ARG A 522 4.22 -81.10 -24.04
N GLY A 523 3.78 -81.05 -25.30
CA GLY A 523 2.60 -81.78 -25.78
C GLY A 523 2.69 -82.24 -27.24
N LYS A 524 3.28 -83.43 -27.42
CA LYS A 524 3.18 -84.42 -28.53
C LYS A 524 3.25 -83.97 -30.01
N LYS A 525 4.33 -84.38 -30.68
CA LYS A 525 4.38 -84.63 -32.14
C LYS A 525 3.37 -85.72 -32.50
N THR A 526 2.41 -85.43 -33.37
CA THR A 526 1.60 -86.46 -34.05
C THR A 526 2.36 -87.00 -35.25
N HIS A 527 2.42 -88.33 -35.31
CA HIS A 527 3.10 -89.13 -36.32
C HIS A 527 2.43 -88.96 -37.69
N LYS A 528 3.23 -88.86 -38.76
CA LYS A 528 2.77 -88.98 -40.15
C LYS A 528 2.13 -90.35 -40.36
N SER A 529 0.92 -90.39 -40.91
CA SER A 529 0.41 -91.54 -41.65
C SER A 529 0.43 -91.19 -43.13
N LYS A 530 1.21 -91.96 -43.91
CA LYS A 530 1.09 -92.06 -45.37
C LYS A 530 0.05 -93.13 -45.65
N THR A 531 -0.89 -92.87 -46.55
CA THR A 531 -1.54 -93.93 -47.32
C THR A 531 -1.81 -93.41 -48.73
N HIS A 532 -1.68 -94.36 -49.67
CA HIS A 532 -1.68 -94.26 -51.13
C HIS A 532 -2.92 -93.62 -51.75
#